data_AF-A0A0A2HW79-F1
#
_entry.id   AF-A0A0A2HW79-F1
#
_cell.length_a   1.000
_cell.length_b   1.000
_cell.length_c   1.000
_cell.angle_alpha   90.00
_cell.angle_beta   90.00
_cell.angle_gamma   90.00
#
_symmetry.space_group_name_H-M   'P 1'
#
loop_
_entity.id
_entity.type
_entity.pdbx_description
1 polymer ?
#
loop_
_entity_poly.entity_id
_entity_poly.type
_entity_poly.pdbx_seq_one_letter_code
_entity_poly.pdbx_strand_id
1 'polypeptide(L)'
;MIFFRLNGFFPPTVSAVESDKPQVVCDFIGMAQQGGIEPVIEARGAYVQKIVTTVDRDPKKIKVVLELTAGRDYDLRQVFFKEDNLFVLIVNALDEEGAATTADHGGK
;
A
#
# COMPACT_ATOMS: atom_id res chain seq x y z
N MET A 1 -0.61 4.14 -6.80
CA MET A 1 -2.01 3.67 -6.58
C MET A 1 -2.05 2.17 -6.76
N ILE A 2 -2.84 1.48 -5.94
CA ILE A 2 -2.97 0.02 -5.97
C ILE A 2 -4.45 -0.32 -6.15
N PHE A 3 -4.74 -1.21 -7.08
CA PHE A 3 -6.10 -1.59 -7.47
C PHE A 3 -6.37 -3.04 -7.08
N PHE A 4 -7.44 -3.26 -6.33
CA PHE A 4 -7.92 -4.57 -5.90
C PHE A 4 -9.30 -4.80 -6.50
N ARG A 5 -9.37 -5.65 -7.51
CA ARG A 5 -10.64 -6.07 -8.10
C ARG A 5 -11.24 -7.19 -7.27
N LEU A 6 -12.43 -6.97 -6.74
CA LEU A 6 -13.17 -7.93 -5.93
C LEU A 6 -14.38 -8.46 -6.71
N ASN A 7 -14.98 -9.53 -6.19
CA ASN A 7 -16.20 -10.12 -6.73
C ASN A 7 -17.49 -9.57 -6.08
N GLY A 8 -17.37 -8.60 -5.18
CA GLY A 8 -18.48 -7.99 -4.44
C GLY A 8 -18.00 -6.90 -3.48
N PHE A 9 -18.94 -6.34 -2.70
CA PHE A 9 -18.64 -5.32 -1.69
C PHE A 9 -18.05 -5.96 -0.43
N PHE A 10 -16.74 -6.21 -0.46
CA PHE A 10 -16.00 -6.77 0.67
C PHE A 10 -14.69 -5.99 0.89
N PRO A 11 -14.72 -4.79 1.49
CA PRO A 11 -13.49 -4.04 1.74
C PRO A 11 -12.56 -4.79 2.72
N PRO A 12 -11.23 -4.80 2.49
CA PRO A 12 -10.29 -5.37 3.44
C PRO A 12 -10.14 -4.51 4.70
N THR A 13 -9.60 -5.11 5.75
CA THR A 13 -9.01 -4.34 6.85
C THR A 13 -7.63 -3.86 6.42
N VAL A 14 -7.40 -2.56 6.47
CA VAL A 14 -6.10 -1.95 6.15
C VAL A 14 -5.42 -1.47 7.42
N SER A 15 -4.16 -1.84 7.61
CA SER A 15 -3.32 -1.40 8.72
C SER A 15 -1.94 -0.97 8.20
N ALA A 16 -1.40 0.09 8.79
CA ALA A 16 -0.04 0.53 8.54
C ALA A 16 0.89 -0.03 9.63
N VAL A 17 2.08 -0.46 9.24
CA VAL A 17 3.15 -0.89 10.13
C VAL A 17 4.29 0.10 9.95
N GLU A 18 4.46 0.95 10.96
CA GLU A 18 5.54 1.93 11.03
C GLU A 18 6.76 1.23 11.65
N SER A 19 7.77 1.00 10.83
CA SER A 19 9.02 0.32 11.19
C SER A 19 10.13 0.82 10.26
N ASP A 20 11.38 0.36 10.45
CA ASP A 20 12.50 0.68 9.54
C ASP A 20 12.19 0.42 8.06
N LYS A 21 11.25 -0.50 7.80
CA LYS A 21 10.63 -0.73 6.50
C LYS A 21 9.12 -0.53 6.66
N PRO A 22 8.57 0.65 6.30
CA PRO A 22 7.15 0.89 6.42
C PRO A 22 6.37 -0.08 5.53
N GLN A 23 5.29 -0.64 6.06
CA GLN A 23 4.45 -1.59 5.33
C GLN A 23 2.98 -1.24 5.48
N VAL A 24 2.21 -1.52 4.43
CA VAL A 24 0.74 -1.50 4.51
C VAL A 24 0.23 -2.91 4.36
N VAL A 25 -0.56 -3.36 5.30
CA VAL A 25 -1.17 -4.69 5.32
C VAL A 25 -2.65 -4.56 5.00
N CYS A 26 -3.11 -5.32 4.02
CA CYS A 26 -4.51 -5.46 3.66
C CYS A 26 -4.94 -6.90 3.95
N ASP A 27 -5.75 -7.10 4.99
CA ASP A 27 -6.32 -8.39 5.36
C ASP A 27 -7.73 -8.53 4.75
N PHE A 28 -7.88 -9.47 3.83
CA PHE A 28 -9.14 -9.86 3.20
C PHE A 28 -9.68 -11.14 3.87
N ILE A 29 -10.49 -10.96 4.91
CA ILE A 29 -11.02 -12.06 5.74
C ILE A 29 -12.12 -12.81 4.97
N GLY A 30 -12.06 -14.15 4.99
CA GLY A 30 -13.07 -15.01 4.36
C GLY A 30 -12.96 -15.09 2.83
N MET A 31 -11.96 -14.45 2.23
CA MET A 31 -11.78 -14.45 0.77
C MET A 31 -10.88 -15.57 0.27
N ALA A 32 -11.01 -15.87 -1.01
CA ALA A 32 -10.11 -16.75 -1.75
C ALA A 32 -9.57 -16.02 -2.98
N GLN A 33 -8.29 -16.22 -3.25
CA GLN A 33 -7.65 -15.66 -4.43
C GLN A 33 -8.14 -16.43 -5.65
N GLN A 34 -8.48 -15.73 -6.72
CA GLN A 34 -8.66 -16.38 -8.03
C GLN A 34 -7.28 -16.82 -8.54
N GLY A 35 -7.19 -18.00 -9.15
CA GLY A 35 -5.92 -18.48 -9.72
C GLY A 35 -5.33 -17.48 -10.72
N GLY A 36 -3.99 -17.39 -10.75
CA GLY A 36 -3.25 -16.55 -11.70
C GLY A 36 -2.76 -15.19 -11.17
N ILE A 37 -2.91 -14.92 -9.88
CA ILE A 37 -2.29 -13.75 -9.24
C ILE A 37 -0.94 -14.15 -8.68
N GLU A 38 0.12 -13.44 -9.08
CA GLU A 38 1.47 -13.70 -8.59
C GLU A 38 1.58 -13.43 -7.08
N PRO A 39 2.21 -14.33 -6.31
CA PRO A 39 2.38 -14.15 -4.87
C PRO A 39 3.30 -12.97 -4.54
N VAL A 40 4.15 -12.57 -5.48
CA VAL A 40 5.05 -11.43 -5.33
C VAL A 40 5.05 -10.63 -6.62
N ILE A 41 4.79 -9.34 -6.51
CA ILE A 41 4.86 -8.38 -7.62
C ILE A 41 5.90 -7.33 -7.25
N GLU A 42 6.97 -7.24 -8.03
CA GLU A 42 7.95 -6.17 -7.89
C GLU A 42 7.41 -4.89 -8.55
N ALA A 43 6.80 -4.02 -7.74
CA ALA A 43 6.24 -2.76 -8.23
C ALA A 43 7.34 -1.77 -8.67
N ARG A 44 8.50 -1.79 -7.99
CA ARG A 44 9.65 -0.90 -8.25
C ARG A 44 9.25 0.58 -8.39
N GLY A 45 8.20 0.99 -7.68
CA GLY A 45 7.70 2.35 -7.70
C GLY A 45 8.40 3.22 -6.66
N ALA A 46 8.32 4.54 -6.81
CA ALA A 46 8.95 5.49 -5.88
C ALA A 46 8.46 5.32 -4.42
N TYR A 47 7.19 4.91 -4.23
CA TYR A 47 6.56 4.76 -2.91
C TYR A 47 6.33 3.30 -2.52
N VAL A 48 6.01 2.44 -3.49
CA VAL A 48 5.73 1.02 -3.27
C VAL A 48 6.77 0.21 -4.01
N GLN A 49 7.58 -0.51 -3.27
CA GLN A 49 8.69 -1.30 -3.83
C GLN A 49 8.20 -2.67 -4.26
N LYS A 50 7.37 -3.30 -3.44
CA LYS A 50 6.96 -4.68 -3.59
C LYS A 50 5.58 -4.92 -3.01
N ILE A 51 4.83 -5.81 -3.67
CA ILE A 51 3.54 -6.30 -3.21
C ILE A 51 3.67 -7.79 -2.98
N VAL A 52 3.35 -8.25 -1.78
CA VAL A 52 3.42 -9.66 -1.38
C VAL A 52 2.02 -10.12 -1.01
N THR A 53 1.53 -11.15 -1.68
CA THR A 53 0.23 -11.77 -1.41
C THR A 53 0.43 -13.13 -0.77
N THR A 54 -0.10 -13.29 0.43
CA THR A 54 -0.07 -14.53 1.20
C THR A 54 -1.49 -15.02 1.42
N VAL A 55 -1.70 -16.33 1.33
CA VAL A 55 -2.99 -16.96 1.66
C VAL A 55 -2.84 -17.71 2.97
N ASP A 56 -3.47 -17.19 4.02
CA ASP A 56 -3.58 -17.86 5.31
C ASP A 56 -4.81 -18.78 5.27
N ARG A 57 -4.64 -20.05 5.66
CA ARG A 57 -5.72 -21.06 5.61
C ARG A 57 -6.51 -21.14 6.92
N ASP A 58 -5.98 -20.61 8.01
CA ASP A 58 -6.59 -20.67 9.34
C ASP A 58 -6.24 -19.41 10.18
N PRO A 59 -7.18 -18.46 10.38
CA PRO A 59 -8.46 -18.36 9.67
C PRO A 59 -8.23 -18.09 8.18
N LYS A 60 -9.16 -18.55 7.33
CA LYS A 60 -9.09 -18.33 5.88
C LYS A 60 -9.08 -16.83 5.56
N LYS A 61 -7.94 -16.31 5.11
CA LYS A 61 -7.79 -14.91 4.68
C LYS A 61 -6.70 -14.76 3.63
N ILE A 62 -6.81 -13.71 2.83
CA ILE A 62 -5.72 -13.26 1.97
C ILE A 62 -5.09 -12.05 2.64
N LYS A 63 -3.77 -12.07 2.81
CA LYS A 63 -3.00 -10.95 3.32
C LYS A 63 -2.17 -10.37 2.19
N VAL A 64 -2.39 -9.11 1.86
CA VAL A 64 -1.55 -8.39 0.92
C VAL A 64 -0.70 -7.40 1.70
N VAL A 65 0.61 -7.50 1.56
CA VAL A 65 1.59 -6.62 2.19
C VAL A 65 2.23 -5.77 1.10
N LEU A 66 2.13 -4.45 1.26
CA LEU A 66 2.79 -3.46 0.43
C LEU A 66 4.03 -2.99 1.17
N GLU A 67 5.21 -3.32 0.65
CA GLU A 67 6.47 -2.79 1.17
C GLU A 67 6.66 -1.37 0.61
N LEU A 68 6.64 -0.37 1.49
CA LEU A 68 6.84 1.01 1.13
C LEU A 68 8.33 1.38 1.18
N THR A 69 8.71 2.42 0.46
CA THR A 69 10.06 2.99 0.54
C THR A 69 10.25 3.65 1.90
N ALA A 70 11.30 3.27 2.63
CA ALA A 70 11.62 3.84 3.94
C ALA A 70 12.07 5.31 3.89
N GLY A 71 12.03 5.98 5.05
CA GLY A 71 12.50 7.36 5.19
C GLY A 71 11.53 8.41 4.65
N ARG A 72 10.23 8.11 4.66
CA ARG A 72 9.14 8.98 4.20
C ARG A 72 7.90 8.76 5.05
N ASP A 73 7.16 9.82 5.28
CA ASP A 73 5.83 9.75 5.86
C ASP A 73 4.78 9.51 4.78
N TYR A 74 3.74 8.73 5.07
CA TYR A 74 2.72 8.38 4.08
C TYR A 74 1.31 8.63 4.58
N ASP A 75 0.48 9.23 3.72
CA ASP A 75 -0.97 9.27 3.86
C ASP A 75 -1.60 8.14 3.04
N LEU A 76 -2.48 7.38 3.69
CA LEU A 76 -3.20 6.27 3.08
C LEU A 76 -4.66 6.65 2.88
N ARG A 77 -5.09 6.70 1.62
CA ARG A 77 -6.49 6.92 1.28
C ARG A 77 -7.10 5.67 0.66
N GLN A 78 -8.24 5.28 1.20
CA GLN A 78 -9.01 4.12 0.77
C GLN A 78 -10.26 4.58 0.02
N VAL A 79 -10.48 4.06 -1.17
CA VAL A 79 -11.66 4.36 -1.99
C VAL A 79 -12.28 3.04 -2.46
N PHE A 80 -13.59 2.90 -2.33
CA PHE A 80 -14.32 1.74 -2.85
C PHE A 80 -15.35 2.18 -3.89
N PHE A 81 -15.18 1.72 -5.14
CA PHE A 81 -16.15 1.89 -6.21
C PHE A 81 -17.11 0.69 -6.20
N LYS A 82 -18.32 0.90 -5.66
CA LYS A 82 -19.32 -0.16 -5.48
C LYS A 82 -19.78 -0.76 -6.81
N GLU A 83 -19.95 0.09 -7.83
CA GLU A 83 -20.41 -0.33 -9.16
C GLU A 83 -19.42 -1.29 -9.84
N ASP A 84 -18.12 -1.06 -9.62
CA ASP A 84 -17.05 -1.85 -10.22
C ASP A 84 -16.50 -2.98 -9.31
N ASN A 85 -16.99 -3.07 -8.07
CA ASN A 85 -16.40 -3.89 -7.01
C ASN A 85 -14.88 -3.69 -6.89
N LEU A 86 -14.46 -2.43 -6.97
CA LEU A 86 -13.05 -2.04 -7.04
C LEU A 86 -12.66 -1.31 -5.76
N PHE A 87 -11.73 -1.90 -5.02
CA PHE A 87 -11.08 -1.26 -3.89
C PHE A 87 -9.75 -0.65 -4.36
N VAL A 88 -9.54 0.63 -4.07
CA VAL A 88 -8.35 1.38 -4.46
C VAL A 88 -7.66 1.89 -3.20
N LEU A 89 -6.40 1.53 -3.05
CA LEU A 89 -5.52 2.09 -2.04
C LEU A 89 -4.59 3.10 -2.70
N ILE A 90 -4.67 4.34 -2.23
CA ILE A 90 -3.85 5.46 -2.67
C ILE A 90 -2.83 5.71 -1.57
N VAL A 91 -1.56 5.59 -1.93
CA VAL A 91 -0.41 5.89 -1.05
C VAL A 91 0.15 7.22 -1.53
N ASN A 92 0.10 8.24 -0.67
CA ASN A 92 0.69 9.55 -0.92
C ASN A 92 1.88 9.71 0.03
N ALA A 93 3.02 10.19 -0.47
CA ALA A 93 4.07 10.65 0.43
C ALA A 93 3.69 12.02 1.00
N LEU A 94 3.98 12.23 2.28
CA LEU A 94 3.76 13.47 3.00
C LEU A 94 4.99 14.41 2.93
N ASP A 95 6.04 14.05 2.19
CA ASP A 95 7.28 14.82 2.14
C ASP A 95 7.14 16.21 1.47
N GLU A 96 7.20 17.19 2.36
CA GLU A 96 7.90 18.48 2.34
C GLU A 96 7.43 19.60 1.39
N GLU A 97 6.44 20.38 1.87
CA GLU A 97 6.57 21.84 1.71
C GLU A 97 7.80 22.30 2.51
N GLY A 98 8.95 22.48 1.85
CA GLY A 98 10.00 23.35 2.35
C GLY A 98 11.38 22.77 2.70
N ALA A 99 11.94 21.86 1.90
CA ALA A 99 13.40 21.63 1.90
C ALA A 99 14.04 22.03 0.56
N ALA A 100 13.76 23.26 0.11
CA ALA A 100 14.51 23.88 -0.98
C ALA A 100 14.88 25.34 -0.63
N THR A 101 16.17 25.52 -0.38
CA THR A 101 16.96 26.75 -0.37
C THR A 101 16.87 27.67 0.85
N THR A 102 17.84 27.52 1.77
CA THR A 102 18.80 28.58 2.09
C THR A 102 19.98 27.96 2.84
N ALA A 103 20.99 27.54 2.08
CA ALA A 103 22.34 27.41 2.59
C ALA A 103 23.27 28.20 1.65
N ASP A 104 24.01 29.13 2.25
CA ASP A 104 25.22 29.80 1.73
C ASP A 104 24.99 30.90 0.67
N HIS A 105 25.30 32.18 0.92
CA HIS A 105 26.66 32.66 1.20
C HIS A 105 26.70 33.80 2.23
N GLY A 106 27.53 33.63 3.25
CA GLY A 106 28.12 34.74 3.99
C GLY A 106 29.34 35.32 3.27
N GLY A 107 29.69 36.55 3.63
CA GLY A 107 30.91 37.26 3.19
C GLY A 107 30.61 38.21 2.03
N LYS A 108 30.70 39.53 2.18
CA LYS A 108 31.74 40.30 2.86
C LYS A 108 31.25 41.74 3.08
#